data_AF-A0A2Z6ZUJ8-F1
#
_entry.id   AF-A0A2Z6ZUJ8-F1
#
_cell.length_a   1.000
_cell.length_b   1.000
_cell.length_c   1.000
_cell.angle_alpha   90.00
_cell.angle_beta   90.00
_cell.angle_gamma   90.00
#
_symmetry.space_group_name_H-M   'P 1'
#
loop_
_entity.id
_entity.type
_entity.pdbx_description
1 polymer ?
#
loop_
_entity_poly.entity_id
_entity_poly.type
_entity_poly.pdbx_seq_one_letter_code
_entity_poly.pdbx_strand_id
1 'polypeptide(L)'
;MPPRREGGRRTRRSVEESRAGSDDDAQVEDVTRQIGGMELMEELFDILEYAPEKRLKLAVLQLREDAQRWWRGTSRMLRDNGTALTWDDFCEAFRREYTPESYFVSREREFDN
;
A
#
# COMPACT_ATOMS: atom_id res chain seq x y z
N MET A 1 66.64 23.04 12.57
CA MET A 1 65.94 22.29 13.63
C MET A 1 64.51 22.05 13.18
N PRO A 2 64.04 20.81 12.94
CA PRO A 2 62.62 20.54 12.72
C PRO A 2 61.95 20.17 14.05
N PRO A 3 60.67 20.52 14.29
CA PRO A 3 59.90 19.87 15.33
C PRO A 3 59.30 18.55 14.85
N ARG A 4 59.10 17.67 15.83
CA ARG A 4 58.98 16.22 15.78
C ARG A 4 57.51 15.80 15.96
N ARG A 5 56.98 15.10 14.94
CA ARG A 5 55.98 14.01 14.94
C ARG A 5 55.09 13.79 16.20
N GLU A 6 53.78 13.95 16.02
CA GLU A 6 52.70 13.10 16.55
C GLU A 6 51.73 12.89 15.36
N GLY A 7 51.38 11.69 14.90
CA GLY A 7 51.13 10.46 15.64
C GLY A 7 49.63 10.23 15.76
N GLY A 8 48.90 10.09 14.65
CA GLY A 8 47.43 9.96 14.70
C GLY A 8 46.80 9.42 13.42
N ARG A 9 47.18 8.21 13.01
CA ARG A 9 46.39 7.42 12.06
C ARG A 9 45.14 6.91 12.80
N ARG A 10 43.98 7.49 12.52
CA ARG A 10 42.69 6.86 12.83
C ARG A 10 41.83 6.84 11.55
N THR A 11 42.18 5.94 10.65
CA THR A 11 41.19 5.30 9.80
C THR A 11 40.28 4.48 10.72
N ARG A 12 39.08 4.98 10.99
CA ARG A 12 37.92 4.13 11.26
C ARG A 12 36.74 4.72 10.51
N ARG A 13 36.50 4.09 9.35
CA ARG A 13 35.26 3.97 8.61
C ARG A 13 34.07 4.02 9.57
N SER A 14 33.45 5.18 9.72
CA SER A 14 32.07 5.26 10.20
C SER A 14 31.21 5.12 8.97
N VAL A 15 30.88 3.85 8.71
CA VAL A 15 29.71 3.36 7.99
C VAL A 15 28.74 4.48 7.58
N GLU A 16 28.88 4.92 6.34
CA GLU A 16 27.76 5.44 5.55
C GLU A 16 26.84 4.25 5.25
N GLU A 17 26.00 3.85 6.21
CA GLU A 17 24.96 2.85 5.98
C GLU A 17 23.75 3.23 6.80
N SER A 18 23.00 4.21 6.29
CA SER A 18 21.60 4.45 6.62
C SER A 18 21.04 5.31 5.50
N ARG A 19 21.07 4.77 4.28
CA ARG A 19 20.22 5.26 3.20
C ARG A 19 19.17 4.18 2.93
N ALA A 20 17.91 4.60 2.99
CA ALA A 20 16.73 3.90 2.50
C ALA A 20 16.20 2.74 3.36
N GLY A 21 15.58 3.07 4.49
CA GLY A 21 14.65 2.16 5.19
C GLY A 21 13.56 2.95 5.90
N SER A 22 12.99 3.97 5.23
CA SER A 22 12.11 4.94 5.93
C SER A 22 10.86 5.37 5.18
N ASP A 23 10.81 5.32 3.85
CA ASP A 23 9.59 5.69 3.11
C ASP A 23 8.91 4.47 2.51
N ASP A 24 9.66 3.56 1.87
CA ASP A 24 9.08 2.35 1.27
C ASP A 24 8.43 1.44 2.33
N ASP A 25 9.05 1.26 3.50
CA ASP A 25 8.51 0.43 4.59
C ASP A 25 7.23 1.04 5.23
N ALA A 26 7.16 2.36 5.31
CA ALA A 26 5.97 3.05 5.83
C ALA A 26 4.80 3.02 4.82
N GLN A 27 5.11 3.11 3.52
CA GLN A 27 4.12 2.96 2.45
C GLN A 27 3.57 1.53 2.40
N VAL A 28 4.40 0.49 2.58
CA VAL A 28 3.89 -0.90 2.60
C VAL A 28 3.02 -1.19 3.82
N GLU A 29 3.29 -0.63 5.00
CA GLU A 29 2.39 -0.79 6.17
C GLU A 29 1.04 -0.10 5.97
N ASP A 30 1.03 1.12 5.42
CA ASP A 30 -0.21 1.86 5.14
C ASP A 30 -1.05 1.16 4.05
N VAL A 31 -0.40 0.70 2.99
CA VAL A 31 -1.01 -0.08 1.92
C VAL A 31 -1.54 -1.42 2.44
N THR A 32 -0.78 -2.14 3.27
CA THR A 32 -1.22 -3.40 3.89
C THR A 32 -2.44 -3.20 4.79
N ARG A 33 -2.48 -2.09 5.53
CA ARG A 33 -3.65 -1.72 6.36
C ARG A 33 -4.87 -1.39 5.50
N GLN A 34 -4.67 -0.70 4.38
CA GLN A 34 -5.74 -0.35 3.45
C GLN A 34 -6.28 -1.61 2.73
N ILE A 35 -5.42 -2.55 2.32
CA ILE A 35 -5.82 -3.84 1.72
C ILE A 35 -6.57 -4.71 2.74
N GLY A 36 -6.03 -4.90 3.95
CA GLY A 36 -6.69 -5.71 4.98
C GLY A 36 -8.07 -5.17 5.36
N GLY A 37 -8.25 -3.84 5.33
CA GLY A 37 -9.56 -3.21 5.51
C GLY A 37 -10.55 -3.50 4.36
N MET A 38 -10.07 -3.69 3.13
CA MET A 38 -10.90 -4.04 1.98
C MET A 38 -11.34 -5.50 2.02
N GLU A 39 -10.43 -6.42 2.36
CA GLU A 39 -10.77 -7.86 2.49
C GLU A 39 -11.81 -8.10 3.58
N LEU A 40 -11.67 -7.45 4.74
CA LEU A 40 -12.67 -7.51 5.82
C LEU A 40 -14.03 -6.94 5.39
N MET A 41 -14.04 -5.90 4.54
CA MET A 41 -15.28 -5.35 3.99
C MET A 41 -15.94 -6.31 3.00
N GLU A 42 -15.16 -6.98 2.14
CA GLU A 42 -15.66 -8.01 1.22
C GLU A 42 -16.34 -9.14 2.01
N GLU A 43 -15.67 -9.68 3.03
CA GLU A 43 -16.22 -10.73 3.90
C GLU A 43 -17.50 -10.26 4.61
N LEU A 44 -17.50 -9.05 5.19
CA LEU A 44 -18.67 -8.49 5.86
C LEU A 44 -19.86 -8.32 4.90
N PHE A 45 -19.61 -7.83 3.69
CA PHE A 45 -20.66 -7.64 2.70
C PHE A 45 -21.25 -8.95 2.19
N ASP A 46 -20.44 -10.01 2.15
CA ASP A 46 -20.89 -11.36 1.83
C ASP A 46 -21.74 -11.96 2.96
N ILE A 47 -21.26 -11.89 4.21
CA ILE A 47 -22.01 -12.37 5.39
C ILE A 47 -23.37 -11.68 5.51
N LEU A 48 -23.41 -10.38 5.25
CA LEU A 48 -24.61 -9.55 5.38
C LEU A 48 -25.42 -9.45 4.07
N GLU A 49 -25.05 -10.17 3.01
CA GLU A 49 -25.72 -10.22 1.71
C GLU A 49 -26.01 -8.82 1.11
N TYR A 50 -25.05 -7.90 1.22
CA TYR A 50 -25.21 -6.55 0.67
C TYR A 50 -25.33 -6.57 -0.86
N ALA A 51 -26.28 -5.82 -1.40
CA ALA A 51 -26.38 -5.60 -2.85
C ALA A 51 -25.12 -4.87 -3.39
N PRO A 52 -24.60 -5.23 -4.57
CA PRO A 52 -23.36 -4.67 -5.14
C PRO A 52 -23.35 -3.14 -5.21
N GLU A 53 -24.49 -2.51 -5.48
CA GLU A 53 -24.62 -1.06 -5.58
C GLU A 53 -24.44 -0.36 -4.22
N LYS A 54 -24.74 -1.05 -3.12
CA LYS A 54 -24.52 -0.56 -1.76
C LYS A 54 -23.09 -0.80 -1.33
N ARG A 55 -22.48 -1.94 -1.69
CA ARG A 55 -21.08 -2.28 -1.39
C ARG A 55 -20.14 -1.20 -1.88
N LEU A 56 -20.26 -0.82 -3.16
CA LEU A 56 -19.43 0.22 -3.77
C LEU A 56 -19.53 1.56 -3.03
N LYS A 57 -20.74 2.01 -2.69
CA LYS A 57 -20.93 3.29 -1.99
C LYS A 57 -20.30 3.27 -0.59
N LEU A 58 -20.42 2.16 0.12
CA LEU A 58 -19.88 2.01 1.48
C LEU A 58 -18.36 1.93 1.45
N ALA A 59 -17.78 1.18 0.51
CA ALA A 59 -16.33 1.08 0.38
C ALA A 59 -15.68 2.41 0.01
N VAL A 60 -16.26 3.16 -0.93
CA VAL A 60 -15.79 4.49 -1.32
C VAL A 60 -15.84 5.49 -0.15
N LEU A 61 -16.81 5.32 0.77
CA LEU A 61 -16.89 6.10 2.00
C LEU A 61 -15.76 5.78 2.99
N GLN A 62 -15.28 4.53 3.00
CA GLN A 62 -14.20 4.09 3.90
C GLN A 62 -12.79 4.44 3.38
N LEU A 63 -12.65 4.82 2.10
CA LEU A 63 -11.36 5.22 1.53
C LEU A 63 -10.81 6.46 2.24
N ARG A 64 -9.54 6.40 2.63
CA ARG A 64 -8.82 7.52 3.23
C ARG A 64 -8.15 8.36 2.14
N GLU A 65 -7.99 9.65 2.45
CA GLU A 65 -7.36 10.73 1.67
C GLU A 65 -6.85 10.36 0.27
N ASP A 66 -5.72 9.64 0.19
CA ASP A 66 -5.07 9.30 -1.07
C ASP A 66 -5.84 8.28 -1.90
N ALA A 67 -6.36 7.21 -1.29
CA ALA A 67 -7.23 6.26 -1.97
C ALA A 67 -8.53 6.90 -2.45
N GLN A 68 -9.06 7.86 -1.71
CA GLN A 68 -10.25 8.61 -2.15
C GLN A 68 -9.94 9.53 -3.34
N ARG A 69 -8.75 10.16 -3.36
CA ARG A 69 -8.29 10.98 -4.49
C ARG A 69 -8.04 10.13 -5.74
N TRP A 70 -7.37 8.99 -5.58
CA TRP A 70 -7.17 8.01 -6.64
C TRP A 70 -8.50 7.55 -7.23
N TRP A 71 -9.44 7.09 -6.39
CA TRP A 71 -10.73 6.58 -6.87
C TRP A 71 -11.53 7.64 -7.63
N ARG A 72 -11.46 8.92 -7.25
CA ARG A 72 -12.07 10.02 -8.02
C ARG A 72 -11.49 10.15 -9.43
N GLY A 73 -10.18 9.97 -9.60
CA GLY A 73 -9.53 9.97 -10.91
C GLY A 73 -9.90 8.74 -11.74
N THR A 74 -9.78 7.56 -11.15
CA THR A 74 -10.06 6.27 -11.79
C THR A 74 -11.52 6.14 -12.20
N SER A 75 -12.46 6.51 -11.32
CA SER A 75 -13.90 6.47 -11.63
C SER A 75 -14.29 7.40 -12.76
N ARG A 76 -13.63 8.56 -12.89
CA ARG A 76 -13.83 9.48 -14.02
C ARG A 76 -13.37 8.85 -15.33
N MET A 77 -12.17 8.26 -15.35
CA MET A 77 -11.67 7.55 -16.53
C MET A 77 -12.55 6.37 -16.94
N LEU A 78 -13.00 5.56 -15.98
CA LEU A 78 -13.89 4.41 -16.25
C LEU A 78 -15.23 4.85 -16.83
N ARG A 79 -15.81 5.94 -16.31
CA ARG A 79 -17.03 6.54 -16.87
C ARG A 79 -16.83 7.11 -18.27
N ASP A 80 -15.71 7.78 -18.50
CA ASP A 80 -15.38 8.36 -19.81
C ASP A 80 -15.19 7.25 -20.87
N ASN A 81 -14.73 6.06 -20.46
CA ASN A 81 -14.66 4.86 -21.29
C ASN A 81 -16.01 4.13 -21.46
N GLY A 82 -17.11 4.67 -20.92
CA GLY A 82 -18.44 4.08 -21.00
C GLY A 82 -18.63 2.84 -20.12
N THR A 83 -17.72 2.56 -19.19
CA THR A 83 -17.84 1.44 -18.25
C THR A 83 -18.75 1.85 -17.10
N ALA A 84 -19.79 1.05 -16.82
CA ALA A 84 -20.62 1.23 -15.65
C ALA A 84 -19.78 0.91 -14.40
N LEU A 85 -19.76 1.79 -13.40
CA LEU A 85 -18.99 1.56 -12.18
C LEU A 85 -19.69 0.54 -11.30
N THR A 86 -19.16 -0.69 -11.26
CA THR A 86 -19.63 -1.75 -10.37
C THR A 86 -18.69 -1.95 -9.18
N TRP A 87 -19.15 -2.75 -8.22
CA TRP A 87 -18.31 -3.20 -7.10
C TRP A 87 -17.09 -3.98 -7.61
N ASP A 88 -17.29 -4.83 -8.61
CA ASP A 88 -16.22 -5.67 -9.16
C ASP A 88 -15.14 -4.83 -9.85
N ASP A 89 -15.52 -3.82 -10.63
CA ASP A 89 -14.56 -2.91 -11.28
C ASP A 89 -13.72 -2.14 -10.25
N PHE A 90 -14.36 -1.76 -9.14
CA PHE A 90 -13.66 -1.13 -8.02
C PHE A 90 -12.64 -2.09 -7.41
N CYS A 91 -13.04 -3.32 -7.08
CA CYS A 91 -12.14 -4.31 -6.49
C CYS A 91 -10.96 -4.65 -7.40
N GLU A 92 -11.19 -4.81 -8.71
CA GLU A 92 -10.13 -5.07 -9.67
C GLU A 92 -9.14 -3.91 -9.76
N ALA A 93 -9.64 -2.68 -9.93
CA ALA A 93 -8.80 -1.49 -9.99
C ALA A 93 -8.04 -1.26 -8.68
N PHE A 94 -8.70 -1.48 -7.54
CA PHE A 94 -8.13 -1.27 -6.22
C PHE A 94 -7.00 -2.28 -5.94
N ARG A 95 -7.23 -3.57 -6.22
CA ARG A 95 -6.16 -4.58 -6.09
C ARG A 95 -4.99 -4.28 -7.02
N ARG A 96 -5.24 -3.83 -8.25
CA ARG A 96 -4.14 -3.46 -9.17
C ARG A 96 -3.31 -2.28 -8.68
N GLU A 97 -3.93 -1.30 -8.03
CA GLU A 97 -3.24 -0.11 -7.51
C GLU A 97 -2.51 -0.38 -6.19
N TYR A 98 -3.16 -1.10 -5.28
CA TYR A 98 -2.72 -1.23 -3.89
C TYR A 98 -2.15 -2.59 -3.56
N THR A 99 -2.26 -3.62 -4.41
CA THR A 99 -1.65 -4.92 -4.14
C THR A 99 -0.31 -5.01 -4.88
N PRO A 100 0.84 -4.72 -4.23
CA PRO A 100 2.13 -5.10 -4.79
C PRO A 100 2.24 -6.63 -4.85
N GLU A 101 2.93 -7.16 -5.84
CA GLU A 101 3.17 -8.60 -6.04
C GLU A 101 3.70 -9.29 -4.75
N SER A 102 4.38 -8.54 -3.89
CA SER A 102 4.93 -8.99 -2.60
C SER A 102 3.89 -9.24 -1.49
N TYR A 103 2.66 -8.73 -1.60
CA TYR A 103 1.59 -8.99 -0.62
C TYR A 103 1.23 -10.47 -0.53
N PHE A 104 1.29 -11.19 -1.66
CA PHE A 104 1.07 -12.64 -1.70
C PHE A 104 2.24 -13.42 -1.08
N VAL A 105 3.48 -12.95 -1.26
CA VAL A 105 4.70 -13.60 -0.73
C VAL A 105 4.75 -13.57 0.80
N SER A 106 4.22 -12.51 1.42
CA SER A 106 4.10 -12.42 2.88
C SER A 106 2.97 -13.28 3.44
N ARG A 107 1.82 -13.36 2.74
CA ARG A 107 0.71 -14.24 3.15
C ARG A 107 1.05 -15.73 3.05
N GLU A 108 1.78 -16.16 2.03
CA GLU A 108 2.18 -17.57 1.89
C GLU A 108 3.04 -18.02 3.08
N ARG A 109 3.88 -17.13 3.62
CA ARG A 109 4.70 -17.45 4.81
C ARG A 109 3.94 -17.45 6.13
N GLU A 110 2.78 -16.80 6.23
CA GLU A 110 2.00 -16.73 7.47
C GLU A 110 1.09 -17.96 7.66
N PHE A 111 0.72 -18.65 6.57
CA PHE A 111 0.00 -19.94 6.64
C PHE A 111 0.93 -21.16 6.79
N ASP A 112 2.22 -21.01 6.51
CA ASP A 112 3.22 -22.09 6.57
C ASP A 112 4.03 -22.16 7.90
N ASN A 113 3.58 -21.48 8.97
CA ASN A 113 4.26 -21.52 10.29
C ASN A 113 3.33 -21.81 11.47
#